data_AF-A0A539D441-F1
#
_entry.id   AF-A0A539D441-F1
#
_cell.length_a   1.000
_cell.length_b   1.000
_cell.length_c   1.000
_cell.angle_alpha   90.00
_cell.angle_beta   90.00
_cell.angle_gamma   90.00
#
_symmetry.space_group_name_H-M   'P 1'
#
loop_
_entity.id
_entity.type
_entity.pdbx_description
1 polymer ?
#
loop_
_entity_poly.entity_id
_entity_poly.type
_entity_poly.pdbx_seq_one_letter_code
_entity_poly.pdbx_strand_id
1 'polypeptide(L)'
;MSRHPEIDLTRLATRPARERSTRVELSRLGAPVEAADGAILDKLPDFLGAADLKSVVAATARAIRARRPILVMAGGHVVKTGCVVPLLQLLERGHLRAVAVNGAAAIHDFELAMYGSTSEDVEAELAGGTFGMAEETVVTMNRVTREAADRGEGLGEALGRHLVETGAPHADRSLLAGAFRRGVPLTVHVAIGTDILHQHASADGAAIGATSLRDFRILAEAI
;
A
#
# COMPACT_ATOMS: atom_id res chain seq x y z
N MET A 1 26.56 19.68 12.60
CA MET A 1 26.51 19.22 11.20
C MET A 1 27.19 17.86 11.10
N SER A 2 26.73 16.99 10.21
CA SER A 2 27.34 15.68 9.97
C SER A 2 28.79 15.84 9.47
N ARG A 3 29.63 14.82 9.71
CA ARG A 3 31.01 14.76 9.17
C ARG A 3 31.05 14.34 7.70
N HIS A 4 29.93 13.83 7.17
CA HIS A 4 29.83 13.32 5.81
C HIS A 4 28.92 14.24 4.98
N PRO A 5 29.28 14.55 3.72
CA PRO A 5 28.43 15.35 2.85
C PRO A 5 27.17 14.56 2.49
N GLU A 6 26.05 15.29 2.39
CA GLU A 6 24.81 14.78 1.83
C GLU A 6 24.77 15.04 0.32
N ILE A 7 23.87 14.35 -0.39
CA ILE A 7 23.59 14.67 -1.78
C ILE A 7 22.97 16.07 -1.88
N ASP A 8 23.25 16.76 -2.99
CA ASP A 8 22.61 18.03 -3.29
C ASP A 8 21.24 17.78 -3.91
N LEU A 9 20.19 17.91 -3.09
CA LEU A 9 18.80 17.69 -3.49
C LEU A 9 18.31 18.70 -4.54
N THR A 10 18.99 19.84 -4.74
CA THR A 10 18.63 20.82 -5.79
C THR A 10 18.97 20.33 -7.20
N ARG A 11 19.76 19.25 -7.31
CA ARG A 11 20.15 18.63 -8.58
C ARG A 11 19.23 17.50 -9.03
N LEU A 12 18.19 17.20 -8.25
CA LEU A 12 17.20 16.19 -8.61
C LEU A 12 16.32 16.69 -9.76
N ALA A 13 16.09 15.81 -10.74
CA ALA A 13 15.16 16.06 -11.82
C ALA A 13 13.97 15.11 -11.67
N THR A 14 12.77 15.70 -11.55
CA THR A 14 11.50 14.97 -11.56
C THR A 14 10.92 14.93 -12.97
N ARG A 15 10.00 14.00 -13.20
CA ARG A 15 9.19 13.90 -14.41
C ARG A 15 7.72 13.67 -14.06
N PRO A 16 6.78 14.10 -14.92
CA PRO A 16 5.38 13.81 -14.72
C PRO A 16 5.10 12.31 -14.62
N ALA A 17 4.27 11.89 -13.67
CA ALA A 17 3.89 10.51 -13.43
C ALA A 17 3.28 9.85 -14.68
N ARG A 18 2.59 10.64 -15.52
CA ARG A 18 2.01 10.20 -16.80
C ARG A 18 3.04 9.87 -17.89
N GLU A 19 4.24 10.43 -17.80
CA GLU A 19 5.32 10.21 -18.78
C GLU A 19 6.19 8.99 -18.41
N ARG A 20 5.94 8.43 -17.22
CA ARG A 20 6.64 7.26 -16.71
C ARG A 20 6.07 5.98 -17.33
N SER A 21 6.95 5.11 -17.83
CA SER A 21 6.57 3.75 -18.21
C SER A 21 6.16 2.94 -16.97
N THR A 22 5.00 2.29 -17.01
CA THR A 22 4.47 1.48 -15.91
C THR A 22 4.22 0.05 -16.36
N ARG A 23 4.44 -0.91 -15.47
CA ARG A 23 4.26 -2.34 -15.75
C ARG A 23 2.91 -2.88 -15.28
N VAL A 24 2.21 -2.13 -14.42
CA VAL A 24 0.95 -2.54 -13.81
C VAL A 24 -0.11 -1.49 -14.06
N GLU A 25 -1.26 -1.93 -14.55
CA GLU A 25 -2.43 -1.12 -14.84
C GLU A 25 -3.66 -1.79 -14.23
N LEU A 26 -4.77 -1.04 -14.05
CA LEU A 26 -6.01 -1.57 -13.48
C LEU A 26 -6.54 -2.81 -14.23
N SER A 27 -6.32 -2.89 -15.54
CA SER A 27 -6.69 -4.04 -16.37
C SER A 27 -6.00 -5.36 -15.97
N ARG A 28 -4.90 -5.28 -15.21
CA ARG A 28 -4.13 -6.43 -14.71
C ARG A 28 -4.51 -6.82 -13.27
N LEU A 29 -5.43 -6.12 -12.63
CA LEU A 29 -5.95 -6.54 -11.33
C LEU A 29 -6.67 -7.88 -11.45
N GLY A 30 -6.62 -8.69 -10.39
CA GLY A 30 -7.38 -9.94 -10.33
C GLY A 30 -8.89 -9.68 -10.43
N ALA A 31 -9.62 -10.65 -10.99
CA ALA A 31 -11.08 -10.60 -10.96
C ALA A 31 -11.59 -10.82 -9.51
N PRO A 32 -12.79 -10.29 -9.17
CA PRO A 32 -13.46 -10.64 -7.91
C PRO A 32 -13.59 -12.16 -7.75
N VAL A 33 -13.31 -12.65 -6.54
CA VAL A 33 -13.40 -14.08 -6.22
C VAL A 33 -14.82 -14.42 -5.77
N GLU A 34 -15.38 -15.45 -6.38
CA GLU A 34 -16.71 -15.98 -6.12
C GLU A 34 -16.66 -17.30 -5.34
N ALA A 35 -17.77 -17.69 -4.73
CA ALA A 35 -17.84 -18.94 -3.95
C ALA A 35 -17.53 -20.18 -4.81
N ALA A 36 -17.90 -20.15 -6.09
CA ALA A 36 -17.65 -21.24 -7.05
C ALA A 36 -16.15 -21.46 -7.30
N ASP A 37 -15.33 -20.40 -7.21
CA ASP A 37 -13.88 -20.50 -7.42
C ASP A 37 -13.20 -21.34 -6.33
N GLY A 38 -13.83 -21.44 -5.15
CA GLY A 38 -13.34 -22.26 -4.03
C GLY A 38 -13.19 -23.75 -4.38
N ALA A 39 -13.93 -24.25 -5.37
CA ALA A 39 -13.83 -25.64 -5.84
C ALA A 39 -12.45 -25.99 -6.42
N ILE A 40 -11.62 -24.99 -6.77
CA ILE A 40 -10.22 -25.26 -7.17
C ILE A 40 -9.41 -25.87 -6.03
N LEU A 41 -9.72 -25.53 -4.78
CA LEU A 41 -9.00 -26.03 -3.60
C LEU A 41 -9.14 -27.54 -3.45
N ASP A 42 -10.31 -28.10 -3.77
CA ASP A 42 -10.56 -29.55 -3.71
C ASP A 42 -9.72 -30.33 -4.73
N LYS A 43 -9.24 -29.66 -5.78
CA LYS A 43 -8.38 -30.25 -6.82
C LYS A 43 -6.90 -30.17 -6.51
N LEU A 44 -6.50 -29.39 -5.50
CA LEU A 44 -5.10 -29.28 -5.09
C LEU A 44 -4.69 -30.50 -4.23
N PRO A 45 -3.43 -30.96 -4.33
CA PRO A 45 -2.94 -32.04 -3.46
C PRO A 45 -2.76 -31.54 -2.03
N ASP A 46 -2.80 -32.45 -1.06
CA ASP A 46 -2.45 -32.17 0.33
C ASP A 46 -0.94 -32.31 0.55
N PHE A 47 -0.15 -31.57 -0.23
CA PHE A 47 1.32 -31.66 -0.21
C PHE A 47 1.99 -30.29 -0.38
N LEU A 48 3.05 -30.04 0.40
CA LEU A 48 3.87 -28.82 0.37
C LEU A 48 3.01 -27.53 0.32
N GLY A 49 3.33 -26.59 -0.57
CA GLY A 49 2.66 -25.29 -0.64
C GLY A 49 1.15 -25.36 -0.89
N ALA A 50 0.65 -26.44 -1.49
CA ALA A 50 -0.79 -26.64 -1.64
C ALA A 50 -1.46 -26.97 -0.29
N ALA A 51 -0.81 -27.79 0.55
CA ALA A 51 -1.28 -28.04 1.92
C ALA A 51 -1.22 -26.77 2.77
N ASP A 52 -0.16 -25.97 2.64
CA ASP A 52 -0.04 -24.70 3.36
C ASP A 52 -1.16 -23.72 2.96
N LEU A 53 -1.42 -23.56 1.67
CA LEU A 53 -2.52 -22.73 1.17
C LEU A 53 -3.87 -23.19 1.74
N LYS A 54 -4.18 -24.48 1.66
CA LYS A 54 -5.42 -25.05 2.23
C LYS A 54 -5.52 -24.79 3.73
N SER A 55 -4.42 -24.93 4.46
CA SER A 55 -4.37 -24.69 5.90
C SER A 55 -4.69 -23.23 6.25
N VAL A 56 -4.09 -22.27 5.55
CA VAL A 56 -4.38 -20.83 5.71
C VAL A 56 -5.83 -20.52 5.39
N VAL A 57 -6.35 -21.02 4.25
CA VAL A 57 -7.77 -20.80 3.87
C VAL A 57 -8.71 -21.36 4.95
N ALA A 58 -8.48 -22.59 5.41
CA ALA A 58 -9.32 -23.20 6.43
C ALA A 58 -9.24 -22.45 7.77
N ALA A 59 -8.06 -21.98 8.18
CA ALA A 59 -7.87 -21.19 9.39
C ALA A 59 -8.60 -19.85 9.31
N THR A 60 -8.47 -19.13 8.20
CA THR A 60 -9.17 -17.86 7.95
C THR A 60 -10.68 -18.07 7.96
N ALA A 61 -11.19 -19.09 7.26
CA ALA A 61 -12.63 -19.39 7.22
C ALA A 61 -13.18 -19.75 8.61
N ARG A 62 -12.41 -20.49 9.44
CA ARG A 62 -12.76 -20.75 10.84
C ARG A 62 -12.79 -19.46 11.66
N ALA A 63 -11.82 -18.57 11.50
CA ALA A 63 -11.79 -17.29 12.19
C ALA A 63 -13.02 -16.42 11.85
N ILE A 64 -13.38 -16.33 10.57
CA ILE A 64 -14.60 -15.62 10.12
C ILE A 64 -15.85 -16.20 10.78
N ARG A 65 -16.05 -17.52 10.71
CA ARG A 65 -17.23 -18.19 11.32
C ARG A 65 -17.30 -17.99 12.84
N ALA A 66 -16.14 -17.97 13.50
CA ALA A 66 -16.03 -17.73 14.93
C ALA A 66 -16.02 -16.24 15.30
N ARG A 67 -16.20 -15.32 14.34
CA ARG A 67 -16.12 -13.86 14.53
C ARG A 67 -14.85 -13.40 15.24
N ARG A 68 -13.72 -14.04 14.92
CA ARG A 68 -12.41 -13.65 15.43
C ARG A 68 -11.78 -12.56 14.55
N PRO A 69 -10.99 -11.65 15.13
CA PRO A 69 -10.30 -10.62 14.36
C PRO A 69 -9.33 -11.25 13.36
N ILE A 70 -9.27 -10.69 12.17
CA ILE A 70 -8.32 -11.05 11.12
C ILE A 70 -7.52 -9.81 10.78
N LEU A 71 -6.20 -9.94 10.88
CA LEU A 71 -5.26 -8.91 10.47
C LEU A 71 -4.55 -9.36 9.20
N VAL A 72 -4.40 -8.44 8.25
CA VAL A 72 -3.64 -8.67 7.02
C VAL A 72 -2.35 -7.87 7.09
N MET A 73 -1.22 -8.52 6.81
CA MET A 73 0.07 -7.87 6.65
C MET A 73 0.58 -8.09 5.23
N ALA A 74 0.86 -7.01 4.50
CA ALA A 74 1.21 -7.11 3.07
C ALA A 74 2.32 -6.14 2.67
N GLY A 75 3.17 -6.59 1.73
CA GLY A 75 4.16 -5.72 1.07
C GLY A 75 3.71 -5.30 -0.33
N GLY A 76 4.48 -4.41 -0.96
CA GLY A 76 4.17 -3.86 -2.29
C GLY A 76 3.84 -4.88 -3.38
N HIS A 77 4.38 -6.09 -3.33
CA HIS A 77 4.09 -7.15 -4.31
C HIS A 77 2.62 -7.55 -4.34
N VAL A 78 1.92 -7.59 -3.21
CA VAL A 78 0.49 -7.95 -3.17
C VAL A 78 -0.35 -6.97 -3.98
N VAL A 79 -0.02 -5.67 -3.90
CA VAL A 79 -0.69 -4.63 -4.67
C VAL A 79 -0.26 -4.70 -6.14
N LYS A 80 1.06 -4.76 -6.39
CA LYS A 80 1.64 -4.77 -7.73
C LYS A 80 1.21 -5.97 -8.59
N THR A 81 0.99 -7.15 -8.00
CA THR A 81 0.52 -8.33 -8.74
C THR A 81 -1.01 -8.37 -8.90
N GLY A 82 -1.71 -7.30 -8.52
CA GLY A 82 -3.16 -7.21 -8.68
C GLY A 82 -3.96 -8.01 -7.66
N CYS A 83 -3.32 -8.48 -6.57
CA CYS A 83 -3.96 -9.29 -5.53
C CYS A 83 -4.69 -8.46 -4.47
N VAL A 84 -4.92 -7.16 -4.73
CA VAL A 84 -5.68 -6.27 -3.83
C VAL A 84 -7.19 -6.57 -3.84
N VAL A 85 -7.71 -7.12 -4.94
CA VAL A 85 -9.17 -7.33 -5.13
C VAL A 85 -9.77 -8.29 -4.08
N PRO A 86 -9.19 -9.47 -3.79
CA PRO A 86 -9.67 -10.31 -2.68
C PRO A 86 -9.61 -9.61 -1.32
N LEU A 87 -8.62 -8.75 -1.07
CA LEU A 87 -8.51 -7.99 0.18
C LEU A 87 -9.63 -6.96 0.31
N LEU A 88 -9.96 -6.26 -0.78
CA LEU A 88 -11.11 -5.36 -0.84
C LEU A 88 -12.42 -6.11 -0.58
N GLN A 89 -12.61 -7.30 -1.15
CA GLN A 89 -13.82 -8.10 -0.88
C GLN A 89 -13.92 -8.49 0.60
N LEU A 90 -12.81 -8.88 1.25
CA LEU A 90 -12.79 -9.19 2.69
C LEU A 90 -13.09 -7.96 3.54
N LEU A 91 -12.54 -6.81 3.13
CA LEU A 91 -12.76 -5.53 3.78
C LEU A 91 -14.23 -5.08 3.67
N GLU A 92 -14.81 -5.15 2.47
CA GLU A 92 -16.21 -4.81 2.19
C GLU A 92 -17.21 -5.70 2.94
N ARG A 93 -16.85 -6.98 3.13
CA ARG A 93 -17.64 -7.94 3.92
C ARG A 93 -17.43 -7.79 5.43
N GLY A 94 -16.60 -6.84 5.89
CA GLY A 94 -16.35 -6.56 7.30
C GLY A 94 -15.58 -7.67 8.02
N HIS A 95 -14.74 -8.42 7.29
CA HIS A 95 -13.96 -9.53 7.87
C HIS A 95 -12.59 -9.11 8.39
N LEU A 96 -12.07 -7.96 7.97
CA LEU A 96 -10.76 -7.47 8.38
C LEU A 96 -10.89 -6.55 9.60
N ARG A 97 -10.10 -6.83 10.64
CA ARG A 97 -9.96 -5.96 11.82
C ARG A 97 -8.98 -4.82 11.55
N ALA A 98 -7.86 -5.12 10.90
CA ALA A 98 -6.83 -4.15 10.53
C ALA A 98 -6.00 -4.65 9.34
N VAL A 99 -5.36 -3.72 8.65
CA VAL A 99 -4.42 -3.97 7.56
C VAL A 99 -3.11 -3.25 7.86
N ALA A 100 -1.98 -3.94 7.77
CA ALA A 100 -0.66 -3.36 7.93
C ALA A 100 0.15 -3.54 6.65
N VAL A 101 0.69 -2.45 6.13
CA VAL A 101 1.47 -2.46 4.89
C VAL A 101 2.81 -1.77 5.04
N ASN A 102 3.76 -2.05 4.14
CA ASN A 102 4.97 -1.24 4.03
C ASN A 102 4.74 -0.04 3.10
N GLY A 103 5.68 0.91 3.09
CA GLY A 103 5.57 2.12 2.27
C GLY A 103 5.43 1.82 0.77
N ALA A 104 6.13 0.81 0.24
CA ALA A 104 5.97 0.37 -1.15
C ALA A 104 4.51 -0.04 -1.50
N ALA A 105 3.81 -0.77 -0.63
CA ALA A 105 2.40 -1.08 -0.84
C ALA A 105 1.51 0.16 -0.79
N ALA A 106 1.77 1.10 0.12
CA ALA A 106 1.04 2.35 0.17
C ALA A 106 1.24 3.19 -1.11
N ILE A 107 2.47 3.25 -1.64
CA ILE A 107 2.79 3.96 -2.89
C ILE A 107 2.08 3.31 -4.07
N HIS A 108 2.16 1.98 -4.22
CA HIS A 108 1.50 1.28 -5.30
C HIS A 108 -0.03 1.44 -5.27
N ASP A 109 -0.63 1.35 -4.09
CA ASP A 109 -2.08 1.50 -3.92
C ASP A 109 -2.53 2.94 -4.22
N PHE A 110 -1.75 3.92 -3.76
CA PHE A 110 -1.98 5.35 -4.03
C PHE A 110 -1.89 5.66 -5.53
N GLU A 111 -0.84 5.19 -6.21
CA GLU A 111 -0.67 5.40 -7.64
C GLU A 111 -1.78 4.74 -8.47
N LEU A 112 -2.20 3.51 -8.11
CA LEU A 112 -3.35 2.86 -8.75
C LEU A 112 -4.63 3.68 -8.56
N ALA A 113 -4.86 4.23 -7.37
CA ALA A 113 -6.03 5.06 -7.07
C ALA A 113 -6.06 6.35 -7.90
N MET A 114 -4.91 7.00 -8.05
CA MET A 114 -4.78 8.32 -8.68
C MET A 114 -4.64 8.26 -10.21
N TYR A 115 -3.88 7.28 -10.71
CA TYR A 115 -3.42 7.24 -12.09
C TYR A 115 -3.86 5.99 -12.86
N GLY A 116 -4.41 4.99 -12.16
CA GLY A 116 -4.80 3.72 -12.76
C GLY A 116 -3.61 2.83 -13.18
N SER A 117 -2.40 3.22 -12.81
CA SER A 117 -1.18 2.49 -13.11
C SER A 117 -0.11 2.70 -12.04
N THR A 118 0.80 1.74 -11.92
CA THR A 118 1.91 1.77 -10.95
C THR A 118 3.06 0.87 -11.40
N SER A 119 4.15 0.88 -10.63
CA SER A 119 5.37 0.09 -10.81
C SER A 119 6.16 0.48 -12.06
N GLU A 120 7.31 1.08 -11.81
CA GLU A 120 8.32 1.40 -12.80
C GLU A 120 9.14 0.14 -13.18
N ASP A 121 9.89 0.24 -14.26
CA ASP A 121 10.96 -0.69 -14.58
C ASP A 121 12.20 -0.39 -13.73
N VAL A 122 12.31 -1.05 -12.57
CA VAL A 122 13.37 -0.78 -11.59
C VAL A 122 14.76 -0.84 -12.22
N GLU A 123 15.04 -1.86 -13.06
CA GLU A 123 16.37 -2.06 -13.63
C GLU A 123 16.74 -0.94 -14.62
N ALA A 124 15.82 -0.64 -15.55
CA ALA A 124 16.04 0.40 -16.54
C ALA A 124 16.16 1.80 -15.91
N GLU A 125 15.32 2.08 -14.93
CA GLU A 125 15.21 3.41 -14.31
C GLU A 125 16.33 3.67 -13.30
N LEU A 126 16.84 2.65 -12.61
CA LEU A 126 18.03 2.76 -11.78
C LEU A 126 19.27 3.06 -12.62
N ALA A 127 19.41 2.42 -13.78
CA ALA A 127 20.52 2.69 -14.71
C ALA A 127 20.49 4.15 -15.23
N GLY A 128 19.30 4.71 -15.42
CA GLY A 128 19.10 6.09 -15.86
C GLY A 128 19.10 7.15 -14.74
N GLY A 129 19.10 6.75 -13.46
CA GLY A 129 18.98 7.68 -12.32
C GLY A 129 17.60 8.33 -12.19
N THR A 130 16.58 7.80 -12.86
CA THR A 130 15.21 8.33 -12.92
C THR A 130 14.20 7.51 -12.12
N PHE A 131 14.68 6.45 -11.45
CA PHE A 131 13.86 5.63 -10.55
C PHE A 131 13.29 6.47 -9.42
N GLY A 132 11.97 6.42 -9.23
CA GLY A 132 11.26 7.11 -8.17
C GLY A 132 11.08 8.61 -8.38
N MET A 133 11.29 9.11 -9.59
CA MET A 133 11.23 10.54 -9.91
C MET A 133 9.86 11.00 -10.45
N ALA A 134 8.79 10.27 -10.15
CA ALA A 134 7.42 10.66 -10.48
C ALA A 134 6.94 11.79 -9.55
N GLU A 135 6.88 13.01 -10.08
CA GLU A 135 6.71 14.23 -9.28
C GLU A 135 5.41 14.25 -8.48
N GLU A 136 4.29 13.99 -9.13
CA GLU A 136 2.95 14.15 -8.57
C GLU A 136 2.72 13.18 -7.41
N THR A 137 3.18 11.92 -7.54
CA THR A 137 3.14 10.92 -6.46
C THR A 137 3.90 11.44 -5.24
N VAL A 138 5.16 11.84 -5.46
CA VAL A 138 6.07 12.17 -4.36
C VAL A 138 5.66 13.47 -3.66
N VAL A 139 5.37 14.52 -4.43
CA VAL A 139 4.93 15.82 -3.90
C VAL A 139 3.65 15.66 -3.10
N THR A 140 2.67 14.89 -3.61
CA THR A 140 1.38 14.71 -2.94
C THR A 140 1.52 13.89 -1.66
N MET A 141 2.15 12.71 -1.72
CA MET A 141 2.29 11.84 -0.55
C MET A 141 3.13 12.49 0.56
N ASN A 142 4.23 13.19 0.22
CA ASN A 142 5.03 13.90 1.22
C ASN A 142 4.24 15.06 1.85
N ARG A 143 3.43 15.79 1.08
CA ARG A 143 2.53 16.83 1.62
C ARG A 143 1.51 16.23 2.58
N VAL A 144 0.82 15.16 2.18
CA VAL A 144 -0.17 14.46 3.03
C VAL A 144 0.50 13.94 4.31
N THR A 145 1.72 13.43 4.24
CA THR A 145 2.48 12.95 5.41
C THR A 145 2.76 14.06 6.41
N ARG A 146 3.15 15.27 5.96
CA ARG A 146 3.33 16.43 6.85
C ARG A 146 2.02 16.86 7.50
N GLU A 147 0.95 16.99 6.71
CA GLU A 147 -0.37 17.34 7.22
C GLU A 147 -0.88 16.32 8.25
N ALA A 148 -0.62 15.03 8.03
CA ALA A 148 -0.95 13.96 8.96
C ALA A 148 -0.19 14.08 10.28
N ALA A 149 1.09 14.43 10.22
CA ALA A 149 1.89 14.68 11.41
C ALA A 149 1.30 15.82 12.25
N ASP A 150 0.93 16.94 11.62
CA ASP A 150 0.31 18.10 12.26
C ASP A 150 -1.07 17.77 12.86
N ARG A 151 -1.85 16.91 12.19
CA ARG A 151 -3.19 16.49 12.63
C ARG A 151 -3.18 15.38 13.67
N GLY A 152 -2.05 14.74 13.90
CA GLY A 152 -1.98 13.59 14.79
C GLY A 152 -2.54 12.30 14.19
N GLU A 153 -2.57 12.17 12.87
CA GLU A 153 -3.09 11.00 12.14
C GLU A 153 -2.01 9.95 11.85
N GLY A 154 -2.43 8.71 11.64
CA GLY A 154 -1.58 7.66 11.07
C GLY A 154 -1.33 7.90 9.57
N LEU A 155 -0.25 7.36 9.00
CA LEU A 155 0.06 7.58 7.58
C LEU A 155 -0.98 6.91 6.68
N GLY A 156 -1.36 5.66 6.99
CA GLY A 156 -2.34 4.94 6.18
C GLY A 156 -3.74 5.57 6.20
N GLU A 157 -4.19 6.05 7.37
CA GLU A 157 -5.42 6.82 7.50
C GLU A 157 -5.38 8.10 6.67
N ALA A 158 -4.30 8.88 6.78
CA ALA A 158 -4.17 10.15 6.08
C ALA A 158 -4.14 10.00 4.55
N LEU A 159 -3.47 8.97 4.05
CA LEU A 159 -3.45 8.66 2.62
C LEU A 159 -4.83 8.21 2.13
N GLY A 160 -5.50 7.31 2.88
CA GLY A 160 -6.86 6.88 2.56
C GLY A 160 -7.87 8.04 2.57
N ARG A 161 -7.78 8.90 3.59
CA ARG A 161 -8.55 10.15 3.70
C ARG A 161 -8.34 11.04 2.49
N HIS A 162 -7.09 11.31 2.12
CA HIS A 162 -6.77 12.15 0.98
C HIS A 162 -7.38 11.62 -0.32
N LEU A 163 -7.25 10.31 -0.59
CA LEU A 163 -7.82 9.68 -1.79
C LEU A 163 -9.34 9.82 -1.86
N VAL A 164 -10.02 9.70 -0.72
CA VAL A 164 -11.48 9.81 -0.64
C VAL A 164 -11.95 11.26 -0.74
N GLU A 165 -11.36 12.17 0.03
CA GLU A 165 -11.75 13.59 0.08
C GLU A 165 -11.47 14.33 -1.23
N THR A 166 -10.43 13.92 -1.98
CA THR A 166 -10.09 14.54 -3.28
C THR A 166 -10.76 13.87 -4.47
N GLY A 167 -11.50 12.78 -4.25
CA GLY A 167 -12.20 12.08 -5.33
C GLY A 167 -11.26 11.39 -6.32
N ALA A 168 -10.26 10.66 -5.82
CA ALA A 168 -9.32 9.93 -6.67
C ALA A 168 -10.07 9.04 -7.69
N PRO A 169 -9.69 9.05 -8.99
CA PRO A 169 -10.49 8.43 -10.06
C PRO A 169 -10.78 6.94 -9.88
N HIS A 170 -9.91 6.23 -9.16
CA HIS A 170 -10.00 4.78 -8.95
C HIS A 170 -9.98 4.42 -7.46
N ALA A 171 -10.56 5.29 -6.62
CA ALA A 171 -10.64 5.08 -5.17
C ALA A 171 -11.44 3.81 -4.76
N ASP A 172 -12.24 3.24 -5.66
CA ASP A 172 -12.93 1.95 -5.48
C ASP A 172 -11.98 0.74 -5.61
N ARG A 173 -10.79 0.94 -6.20
CA ARG A 173 -9.75 -0.09 -6.38
C ARG A 173 -8.61 -0.01 -5.36
N SER A 174 -8.67 0.96 -4.45
CA SER A 174 -7.62 1.23 -3.45
C SER A 174 -7.98 0.67 -2.08
N LEU A 175 -7.03 -0.06 -1.50
CA LEU A 175 -7.12 -0.57 -0.13
C LEU A 175 -7.04 0.58 0.90
N LEU A 176 -6.24 1.60 0.65
CA LEU A 176 -6.17 2.83 1.47
C LEU A 176 -7.54 3.51 1.55
N ALA A 177 -8.14 3.80 0.39
CA ALA A 177 -9.43 4.46 0.32
C ALA A 177 -10.56 3.56 0.85
N GLY A 178 -10.50 2.26 0.55
CA GLY A 178 -11.45 1.27 1.06
C GLY A 178 -11.44 1.19 2.59
N ALA A 179 -10.25 1.15 3.20
CA ALA A 179 -10.10 1.02 4.64
C ALA A 179 -10.62 2.28 5.36
N PHE A 180 -10.26 3.47 4.85
CA PHE A 180 -10.76 4.74 5.36
C PHE A 180 -12.30 4.82 5.34
N ARG A 181 -12.94 4.49 4.20
CA ARG A 181 -14.42 4.51 4.08
C ARG A 181 -15.13 3.58 5.06
N ARG A 182 -14.47 2.50 5.48
CA ARG A 182 -15.04 1.48 6.37
C ARG A 182 -14.64 1.66 7.83
N GLY A 183 -13.80 2.65 8.15
CA GLY A 183 -13.27 2.83 9.50
C GLY A 183 -12.41 1.66 9.96
N VAL A 184 -11.77 0.94 9.03
CA VAL A 184 -10.82 -0.14 9.34
C VAL A 184 -9.43 0.46 9.39
N PRO A 185 -8.66 0.29 10.48
CA PRO A 185 -7.29 0.75 10.54
C PRO A 185 -6.44 0.15 9.41
N LEU A 186 -5.87 1.01 8.58
CA LEU A 186 -4.78 0.66 7.69
C LEU A 186 -3.53 1.43 8.11
N THR A 187 -2.47 0.70 8.45
CA THR A 187 -1.23 1.25 8.98
C THR A 187 -0.09 1.06 7.97
N VAL A 188 0.78 2.05 7.85
CA VAL A 188 1.93 2.06 6.91
C VAL A 188 3.23 2.12 7.72
N HIS A 189 4.00 1.04 7.65
CA HIS A 189 5.27 0.88 8.35
C HIS A 189 6.42 1.20 7.40
N VAL A 190 6.78 2.48 7.36
CA VAL A 190 7.83 3.01 6.48
C VAL A 190 9.21 2.58 6.97
N ALA A 191 10.03 2.04 6.05
CA ALA A 191 11.44 1.83 6.26
C ALA A 191 12.22 2.95 5.53
N ILE A 192 12.93 3.78 6.29
CA ILE A 192 13.64 4.94 5.71
C ILE A 192 14.74 4.45 4.77
N GLY A 193 14.76 5.00 3.55
CA GLY A 193 15.70 4.64 2.50
C GLY A 193 15.24 3.50 1.58
N THR A 194 14.06 2.89 1.81
CA THR A 194 13.53 1.85 0.92
C THR A 194 12.56 2.38 -0.14
N ASP A 195 11.89 3.48 0.18
CA ASP A 195 10.81 4.02 -0.64
C ASP A 195 11.26 5.23 -1.47
N ILE A 196 10.66 5.36 -2.66
CA ILE A 196 10.97 6.44 -3.62
C ILE A 196 10.64 7.84 -3.11
N LEU A 197 9.86 7.96 -2.03
CA LEU A 197 9.50 9.24 -1.43
C LEU A 197 10.69 9.92 -0.74
N HIS A 198 11.64 9.13 -0.20
CA HIS A 198 12.71 9.61 0.68
C HIS A 198 13.80 10.40 -0.03
N GLN A 199 14.04 10.10 -1.30
CA GLN A 199 15.11 10.73 -2.07
C GLN A 199 14.77 12.15 -2.52
N HIS A 200 13.52 12.59 -2.36
CA HIS A 200 13.05 13.88 -2.85
C HIS A 200 13.20 14.99 -1.81
N ALA A 201 13.46 16.22 -2.26
CA ALA A 201 13.64 17.39 -1.40
C ALA A 201 12.44 17.72 -0.50
N SER A 202 11.25 17.24 -0.89
CA SER A 202 10.02 17.42 -0.11
C SER A 202 9.85 16.39 1.01
N ALA A 203 10.73 15.41 1.16
CA ALA A 203 10.64 14.42 2.22
C ALA A 203 10.91 15.06 3.59
N ASP A 204 10.06 14.77 4.57
CA ASP A 204 10.22 15.22 5.96
C ASP A 204 10.36 13.99 6.86
N GLY A 205 11.60 13.72 7.29
CA GLY A 205 11.91 12.57 8.14
C GLY A 205 11.20 12.59 9.50
N ALA A 206 10.92 13.78 10.05
CA ALA A 206 10.20 13.90 11.31
C ALA A 206 8.72 13.55 11.12
N ALA A 207 8.10 14.05 10.05
CA ALA A 207 6.71 13.71 9.71
C ALA A 207 6.54 12.22 9.39
N ILE A 208 7.45 11.65 8.58
CA ILE A 208 7.47 10.21 8.25
C ILE A 208 7.61 9.37 9.53
N GLY A 209 8.57 9.71 10.39
CA GLY A 209 8.77 9.01 11.66
C GLY A 209 7.56 9.11 12.59
N ALA A 210 6.98 10.31 12.73
CA ALA A 210 5.83 10.54 13.60
C ALA A 210 4.60 9.74 13.17
N THR A 211 4.28 9.78 11.88
CA THR A 211 3.11 9.10 11.31
C THR A 211 3.27 7.58 11.29
N SER A 212 4.45 7.07 10.87
CA SER A 212 4.76 5.62 10.87
C SER A 212 4.80 5.02 12.28
N LEU A 213 5.35 5.75 13.26
CA LEU A 213 5.32 5.30 14.67
C LEU A 213 3.90 5.31 15.24
N ARG A 214 3.06 6.26 14.84
CA ARG A 214 1.64 6.28 15.22
C ARG A 214 0.90 5.08 14.63
N ASP A 215 1.16 4.78 13.36
CA ASP A 215 0.65 3.58 12.68
C ASP A 215 1.07 2.28 13.40
N PHE A 216 2.30 2.19 13.89
CA PHE A 216 2.70 1.07 14.75
C PHE A 216 1.86 0.96 16.03
N ARG A 217 1.60 2.08 16.71
CA ARG A 217 0.79 2.09 17.94
C ARG A 217 -0.68 1.72 17.67
N ILE A 218 -1.23 2.18 16.54
CA ILE A 218 -2.58 1.81 16.08
C ILE A 218 -2.64 0.30 15.80
N LEU A 219 -1.66 -0.24 15.08
CA LEU A 219 -1.59 -1.68 14.83
C LEU A 219 -1.51 -2.48 16.14
N ALA A 220 -0.68 -2.05 17.09
CA ALA A 220 -0.51 -2.72 18.37
C ALA A 220 -1.78 -2.71 19.23
N GLU A 221 -2.66 -1.71 19.10
CA GLU A 221 -3.99 -1.70 19.73
C GLU A 221 -4.94 -2.69 19.05
N ALA A 222 -4.84 -2.83 17.72
CA ALA A 222 -5.78 -3.61 16.94
C ALA A 222 -5.61 -5.14 17.05
N ILE A 223 -4.50 -5.60 17.68
CA ILE A 223 -4.14 -7.01 17.93
C ILE A 223 -4.77 -7.48 19.25
#